data_AF-A0A7W1MRM9-F1
#
_entry.id   AF-A0A7W1MRM9-F1
#
_cell.length_a   1.000
_cell.length_b   1.000
_cell.length_c   1.000
_cell.angle_alpha   90.00
_cell.angle_beta   90.00
_cell.angle_gamma   90.00
#
_symmetry.space_group_name_H-M   'P 1'
#
loop_
_entity.id
_entity.type
_entity.pdbx_description
1 polymer ?
#
loop_
_entity_poly.entity_id
_entity_poly.type
_entity_poly.pdbx_seq_one_letter_code
_entity_poly.pdbx_strand_id
1 'polypeptide(L)' 'MSGTPCFAGTRVPIQHLMDYLEGGDSIDEFREDFPTVTRDQVISFLEEAKDSVHARAV' A
#
# COMPACT_ATOMS: atom_id res chain seq x y z
N MET A 1 11.14 -16.71 9.90
CA MET A 1 9.72 -16.35 9.71
C MET A 1 9.67 -14.94 9.11
N SER A 2 9.81 -14.80 7.79
CA SER A 2 9.58 -13.51 7.11
C SER A 2 8.25 -13.60 6.37
N GLY A 3 7.17 -13.23 7.05
CA GLY A 3 5.89 -13.06 6.38
C GLY A 3 5.97 -11.84 5.45
N THR A 4 5.39 -11.95 4.25
CA THR A 4 5.17 -10.78 3.41
C THR A 4 4.19 -9.84 4.11
N PRO A 5 4.51 -8.54 4.24
CA PRO A 5 3.59 -7.56 4.80
C PRO A 5 2.31 -7.49 3.94
N CYS A 6 1.15 -7.60 4.59
CA CYS A 6 -0.16 -7.53 3.96
C CYS A 6 -1.02 -6.45 4.63
N PHE A 7 -2.01 -5.92 3.90
CA PHE A 7 -3.00 -5.04 4.50
C PHE A 7 -3.76 -5.75 5.63
N ALA A 8 -3.96 -5.05 6.74
CA ALA A 8 -4.58 -5.62 7.93
C ALA A 8 -5.97 -6.23 7.62
N GLY A 9 -6.21 -7.45 8.10
CA GLY A 9 -7.45 -8.18 7.82
C GLY A 9 -7.55 -8.76 6.41
N THR A 10 -6.51 -8.62 5.59
CA THR A 10 -6.47 -9.17 4.23
C THR A 10 -5.27 -10.11 4.06
N ARG A 11 -5.26 -10.83 2.93
CA ARG A 11 -4.06 -11.54 2.44
C ARG A 11 -3.42 -10.81 1.25
N VAL A 12 -3.77 -9.53 1.05
CA VAL A 12 -3.27 -8.72 -0.06
C VAL A 12 -1.93 -8.13 0.33
N PRO A 13 -0.83 -8.51 -0.35
CA PRO A 13 0.50 -7.95 -0.09
C PRO A 13 0.54 -6.45 -0.32
N ILE A 14 1.26 -5.73 0.53
CA ILE A 14 1.55 -4.31 0.33
C ILE A 14 2.33 -4.10 -0.98
N GLN A 15 3.18 -5.06 -1.35
CA GLN A 15 3.94 -5.05 -2.61
C GLN A 15 3.02 -4.85 -3.82
N HIS A 16 1.82 -5.45 -3.84
CA HIS A 16 0.91 -5.27 -4.98
C HIS A 16 0.42 -3.84 -5.13
N LEU A 17 0.20 -3.09 -4.04
CA LEU A 17 -0.12 -1.67 -4.17
C LEU A 17 1.03 -0.94 -4.87
N MET A 18 2.28 -1.23 -4.49
CA MET A 18 3.45 -0.61 -5.11
C MET A 18 3.55 -0.97 -6.59
N ASP A 19 3.35 -2.24 -6.94
CA ASP A 19 3.42 -2.72 -8.33
C ASP A 19 2.39 -2.00 -9.23
N TYR A 20 1.17 -1.76 -8.74
CA TYR A 20 0.13 -1.00 -9.46
C TYR A 20 0.54 0.46 -9.65
N LEU A 21 1.00 1.12 -8.58
CA LEU A 21 1.43 2.51 -8.67
C LEU A 21 2.66 2.70 -9.57
N GLU A 22 3.60 1.74 -9.57
CA GLU A 22 4.75 1.70 -10.48
C GLU A 22 4.34 1.43 -11.94
N GLY A 23 3.26 0.67 -12.15
CA GLY A 23 2.62 0.45 -13.44
C GLY A 23 1.90 1.68 -14.00
N GLY A 24 1.66 2.69 -13.15
CA GLY A 24 0.90 3.90 -13.49
C GLY A 24 -0.60 3.78 -13.20
N ASP A 25 -1.03 2.68 -12.58
CA ASP A 25 -2.41 2.48 -12.17
C ASP A 25 -2.74 3.36 -10.94
N SER A 26 -4.02 3.67 -10.80
CA SER A 26 -4.57 4.45 -9.70
C SER A 26 -4.90 3.60 -8.47
N ILE A 27 -5.02 4.27 -7.32
CA ILE A 27 -5.50 3.63 -6.08
C ILE A 27 -6.92 3.04 -6.27
N ASP A 28 -7.75 3.68 -7.09
CA ASP A 28 -9.11 3.22 -7.31
C ASP A 28 -9.12 1.94 -8.14
N GLU A 29 -8.29 1.82 -9.18
CA GLU A 29 -8.11 0.58 -9.95
C GLU A 29 -7.59 -0.57 -9.07
N PHE A 30 -6.56 -0.33 -8.25
CA PHE A 30 -6.09 -1.33 -7.26
C PHE A 30 -7.22 -1.82 -6.34
N ARG A 31 -8.11 -0.92 -5.92
CA ARG A 31 -9.22 -1.25 -5.02
C ARG A 31 -10.38 -1.94 -5.71
N GLU A 32 -10.54 -1.79 -7.03
CA GLU A 32 -11.49 -2.58 -7.81
C GLU A 32 -11.09 -4.07 -7.81
N ASP A 33 -9.79 -4.36 -7.93
CA ASP A 33 -9.26 -5.72 -7.87
C ASP A 33 -9.15 -6.26 -6.43
N PHE A 34 -8.92 -5.38 -5.46
CA PHE A 34 -8.81 -5.72 -4.04
C PHE A 34 -9.80 -4.93 -3.16
N PRO A 35 -11.12 -5.18 -3.28
CA PRO A 35 -12.15 -4.39 -2.58
C PRO A 35 -12.14 -4.57 -1.06
N THR A 36 -11.40 -5.55 -0.56
CA THR A 36 -11.18 -5.76 0.89
C THR A 36 -10.19 -4.76 1.50
N VAL A 37 -9.40 -4.07 0.67
CA VAL A 37 -8.49 -3.02 1.11
C VAL A 37 -9.25 -1.68 1.13
N THR A 38 -9.31 -1.06 2.31
CA THR A 38 -10.00 0.22 2.46
C THR A 38 -9.13 1.36 1.93
N ARG A 39 -9.78 2.47 1.52
CA ARG A 39 -9.04 3.66 1.09
C ARG A 39 -8.18 4.22 2.21
N ASP A 40 -8.69 4.19 3.44
CA ASP A 40 -7.95 4.64 4.62
C ASP A 40 -6.68 3.81 4.84
N GLN A 41 -6.73 2.49 4.64
CA GLN A 41 -5.54 1.63 4.75
C GLN A 41 -4.46 2.01 3.72
N VAL A 42 -4.86 2.31 2.48
CA VAL A 42 -3.93 2.78 1.45
C VAL A 42 -3.34 4.13 1.83
N ILE A 43 -4.18 5.08 2.25
CA ILE A 43 -3.73 6.42 2.64
C ILE A 43 -2.78 6.37 3.83
N SER A 44 -3.12 5.60 4.88
CA SER A 44 -2.25 5.44 6.06
C SER A 44 -0.88 4.87 5.67
N PHE A 45 -0.84 3.87 4.79
CA PHE A 45 0.42 3.33 4.28
C PHE A 45 1.25 4.38 3.54
N LEU A 46 0.64 5.18 2.66
CA LEU A 46 1.34 6.23 1.92
C LEU A 46 1.87 7.34 2.83
N GLU A 47 1.12 7.72 3.86
CA GLU A 47 1.55 8.69 4.86
C GLU A 47 2.74 8.16 5.68
N GLU A 48 2.69 6.92 6.16
CA GLU A 48 3.80 6.29 6.86
C GLU A 48 5.06 6.18 5.98
N ALA A 49 4.89 5.82 4.71
CA ALA A 49 5.98 5.75 3.74
C ALA A 49 6.60 7.15 3.51
N LYS A 50 5.76 8.18 3.35
CA LYS A 50 6.19 9.57 3.20
C LYS A 50 6.99 10.02 4.43
N ASP A 51 6.47 9.79 5.63
CA ASP A 51 7.13 10.17 6.88
C ASP A 51 8.46 9.43 7.07
N SER A 52 8.52 8.13 6.71
CA SER A 52 9.75 7.35 6.74
C SER A 52 10.82 7.88 5.79
N VAL A 53 10.44 8.27 4.58
CA VAL A 53 11.36 8.86 3.60
C VAL A 53 11.80 10.26 4.05
N HIS A 54 10.88 11.08 4.56
CA HIS A 54 11.20 12.40 5.10
C HIS A 54 12.19 12.31 6.26
N ALA A 55 11.95 11.43 7.24
CA ALA A 55 12.83 11.23 8.39
C ALA A 55 14.24 10.73 8.03
N ARG A 56 14.42 10.13 6.83
CA ARG A 56 15.72 9.70 6.31
C ARG A 56 16.43 10.75 5.47
N ALA A 57 15.70 11.76 5.00
CA ALA A 57 16.20 12.81 4.10
C ALA A 57 16.72 14.06 4.83
N VAL A 58 16.44 14.21 6.13
CA VAL A 58 16.93 15.29 7.03
C VAL A 58 17.87 14.73 8.08
#